data_AF-A0A1V6HZ83-F1
#
_entry.id   AF-A0A1V6HZ83-F1
#
_cell.length_a   1.000
_cell.length_b   1.000
_cell.length_c   1.000
_cell.angle_alpha   90.00
_cell.angle_beta   90.00
_cell.angle_gamma   90.00
#
_symmetry.space_group_name_H-M   'P 1'
#
loop_
_entity.id
_entity.type
_entity.pdbx_description
1 polymer ?
#
loop_
_entity_poly.entity_id
_entity_poly.type
_entity_poly.pdbx_seq_one_letter_code
_entity_poly.pdbx_strand_id
1 'polypeptide(L)' 'MNGHDFSDMRHTINIAKDNLGKGYPIMILMHTIMGKGVSFMENDHKWHGTPPNDEQAAEALKYLKSSLNDF' A
#
# COMPACT_ATOMS: atom_id res chain seq x y z
N MET A 1 0.26 3.18 -12.41
CA MET A 1 1.14 2.38 -11.53
C MET A 1 0.28 1.54 -10.60
N ASN A 2 0.70 0.29 -10.35
CA ASN A 2 0.21 -0.57 -9.28
C ASN A 2 0.94 -0.25 -7.97
N GLY A 3 0.22 0.24 -6.95
CA GLY A 3 0.79 0.60 -5.65
C GLY A 3 1.17 -0.58 -4.76
N HIS A 4 0.89 -1.81 -5.18
CA HIS A 4 1.24 -3.03 -4.46
C HIS A 4 2.39 -3.80 -5.12
N ASP A 5 3.03 -3.22 -6.13
CA ASP A 5 4.17 -3.80 -6.83
C ASP A 5 5.40 -2.90 -6.66
N PHE A 6 6.35 -3.33 -5.84
CA PHE A 6 7.59 -2.60 -5.59
C PHE A 6 8.50 -2.45 -6.81
N SER A 7 8.41 -3.34 -7.79
CA SER A 7 9.15 -3.22 -9.04
C SER A 7 8.56 -2.10 -9.90
N ASP A 8 7.24 -2.07 -10.06
CA ASP A 8 6.52 -1.02 -10.80
C ASP A 8 6.70 0.35 -10.13
N MET A 9 6.60 0.40 -8.80
CA MET A 9 6.86 1.62 -8.02
C MET A 9 8.26 2.17 -8.28
N ARG A 10 9.31 1.35 -8.14
CA ARG A 10 10.70 1.78 -8.38
C ARG A 10 10.91 2.25 -9.81
N HIS A 11 10.38 1.52 -10.79
CA HIS A 11 10.50 1.86 -12.20
C HIS A 11 9.87 3.23 -12.51
N THR A 12 8.62 3.44 -12.11
CA THR A 12 7.92 4.70 -12.39
C THR A 12 8.52 5.88 -11.62
N ILE A 13 9.00 5.67 -10.39
CA ILE A 13 9.70 6.74 -9.62
C ILE A 13 10.98 7.15 -10.34
N ASN A 14 11.74 6.20 -10.92
CA ASN A 14 12.92 6.54 -11.71
C ASN A 14 12.55 7.36 -12.97
N ILE A 15 11.50 6.96 -13.70
CA ILE A 15 10.98 7.76 -14.82
C ILE A 15 10.59 9.17 -14.35
N ALA A 16 9.92 9.31 -13.22
CA ALA A 16 9.55 10.62 -12.68
C ALA A 16 10.78 11.48 -12.37
N LYS A 17 11.82 10.89 -11.74
CA LYS A 17 13.10 11.56 -11.48
C LYS A 17 13.77 12.04 -12.76
N ASP A 18 13.80 11.22 -13.80
CA ASP A 18 14.40 11.55 -15.10
C ASP A 18 13.64 12.68 -15.83
N ASN A 19 12.40 12.97 -15.43
CA ASN A 19 11.56 14.02 -16.00
C ASN A 19 11.53 15.32 -15.18
N LEU A 20 12.30 15.41 -14.09
CA LEU A 20 12.40 16.64 -13.29
C LEU A 20 13.04 17.80 -14.07
N GLY A 21 12.79 19.02 -13.62
CA GLY A 21 13.42 20.24 -14.18
C GLY A 21 12.80 20.75 -15.49
N LYS A 22 11.70 20.15 -15.96
CA LYS A 22 11.03 20.51 -17.24
C LYS A 22 9.97 21.62 -17.11
N GLY A 23 9.89 22.30 -15.97
CA GLY A 23 8.99 23.44 -15.76
C GLY A 23 7.54 23.09 -15.41
N TYR A 24 7.22 21.82 -15.14
CA TYR A 24 5.90 21.38 -14.68
C TYR A 24 6.04 20.35 -13.54
N PRO A 25 5.04 20.27 -12.64
CA PRO A 25 5.01 19.24 -11.62
C PRO A 25 4.72 17.87 -12.22
N ILE A 26 5.12 16.82 -11.51
CA ILE A 26 4.84 15.43 -11.88
C ILE A 26 3.87 14.85 -10.85
N MET A 27 2.77 14.25 -11.33
CA MET A 27 1.82 13.51 -10.51
C MET A 27 1.90 12.03 -10.87
N ILE A 28 2.08 11.17 -9.88
CA ILE A 28 2.00 9.72 -10.04
C ILE A 28 0.62 9.27 -9.56
N LEU A 29 -0.24 8.86 -10.49
CA LEU A 29 -1.52 8.24 -10.14
C LEU A 29 -1.30 6.74 -9.87
N MET A 30 -1.47 6.38 -8.60
CA MET A 30 -1.23 5.04 -8.10
C MET A 30 -2.55 4.36 -7.74
N HIS A 31 -2.77 3.15 -8.27
CA HIS A 31 -3.92 2.34 -7.90
C HIS A 31 -3.57 1.48 -6.69
N THR A 32 -4.35 1.61 -5.61
CA THR A 32 -4.20 0.86 -4.36
C THR A 32 -5.51 0.23 -3.92
N ILE A 33 -5.44 -0.65 -2.92
CA ILE A 33 -6.56 -1.30 -2.25
C ILE A 33 -6.45 -0.86 -0.80
N MET A 34 -7.47 -0.17 -0.28
CA MET A 34 -7.49 0.20 1.14
C MET A 34 -7.62 -1.08 1.97
N GLY A 35 -6.84 -1.22 3.05
CA GLY A 35 -6.82 -2.46 3.86
C GLY A 35 -6.10 -3.64 3.20
N LYS A 36 -5.25 -3.39 2.18
CA LYS A 36 -4.51 -4.44 1.45
C LYS A 36 -3.85 -5.44 2.41
N GLY A 37 -4.06 -6.72 2.16
CA GLY A 37 -3.40 -7.81 2.90
C GLY A 37 -4.22 -8.37 4.05
N VAL A 38 -5.36 -7.77 4.41
CA VAL A 38 -6.32 -8.33 5.39
C VAL A 38 -7.68 -8.44 4.71
N SER A 39 -8.14 -9.66 4.44
CA SER A 39 -9.29 -9.93 3.55
C SER A 39 -10.58 -9.20 3.94
N PHE A 40 -10.89 -9.14 5.25
CA PHE A 40 -12.09 -8.47 5.76
C PHE A 40 -11.97 -6.94 5.84
N MET A 41 -10.78 -6.39 5.56
CA MET A 41 -10.53 -4.95 5.50
C MET A 41 -10.39 -4.42 4.07
N GLU A 42 -10.12 -5.28 3.08
CA GLU A 42 -9.89 -4.85 1.70
C GLU A 42 -11.13 -4.16 1.10
N ASN A 43 -10.96 -2.91 0.65
CA ASN A 43 -11.99 -2.08 0.01
C ASN A 43 -13.26 -1.83 0.85
N ASP A 44 -13.20 -1.92 2.18
CA ASP A 44 -14.33 -1.59 3.07
C ASP A 44 -14.10 -0.27 3.82
N HIS A 45 -14.93 0.73 3.53
CA HIS A 45 -14.92 2.08 4.12
C HIS A 45 -14.98 2.10 5.65
N LYS A 46 -15.53 1.08 6.30
CA LYS A 46 -15.59 0.99 7.77
C LYS A 46 -14.21 1.08 8.41
N TRP A 47 -13.19 0.56 7.73
CA TRP A 47 -11.81 0.52 8.21
C TRP A 47 -11.00 1.80 7.92
N HIS A 48 -11.62 2.86 7.41
CA HIS A 48 -10.93 4.13 7.17
C HIS A 48 -10.44 4.80 8.47
N GLY A 49 -11.22 4.68 9.54
CA GLY A 49 -10.89 5.27 10.85
C GLY A 49 -11.28 4.42 12.04
N THR A 50 -11.78 3.20 11.83
CA THR A 50 -12.15 2.28 12.90
C THR A 50 -10.98 1.36 13.21
N PRO A 51 -10.42 1.38 14.43
CA PRO A 51 -9.38 0.43 14.81
C PRO A 51 -9.97 -0.98 15.00
N PRO A 52 -9.23 -2.06 14.71
CA PRO A 52 -9.65 -3.40 15.06
C PRO A 52 -9.67 -3.58 16.58
N ASN A 53 -10.61 -4.36 17.09
CA ASN A 53 -10.55 -4.88 18.45
C ASN A 53 -9.48 -5.99 18.58
N ASP A 54 -9.25 -6.50 19.79
CA ASP A 54 -8.19 -7.48 20.06
C ASP A 54 -8.33 -8.77 19.23
N GLU A 55 -9.56 -9.28 19.05
CA GLU A 55 -9.83 -10.48 18.26
C GLU A 55 -9.56 -10.25 16.76
N GLN A 56 -10.04 -9.12 16.24
CA GLN A 56 -9.85 -8.71 14.85
C GLN A 56 -8.38 -8.42 14.55
N ALA A 57 -7.63 -7.87 15.50
CA ALA A 57 -6.20 -7.65 15.36
C ALA A 57 -5.45 -8.98 15.29
N ALA A 58 -5.76 -9.92 16.19
CA ALA A 58 -5.19 -11.27 16.15
C ALA A 58 -5.54 -12.02 14.86
N GLU A 59 -6.72 -11.79 14.28
CA GLU A 59 -7.10 -12.33 12.97
C GLU A 59 -6.33 -11.66 11.83
N ALA A 60 -6.28 -10.32 11.82
CA ALA A 60 -5.57 -9.53 10.81
C ALA A 60 -4.10 -9.95 10.67
N LEU A 61 -3.42 -10.16 11.79
CA LEU A 61 -2.02 -10.59 11.83
C LEU A 61 -1.80 -11.96 11.17
N LYS A 62 -2.81 -12.85 11.13
CA LYS A 62 -2.70 -14.15 10.45
C LYS A 62 -2.73 -14.02 8.92
N TYR A 63 -3.35 -12.97 8.38
CA TYR A 63 -3.37 -12.72 6.93
C TYR A 63 -2.04 -12.13 6.43
N LEU A 64 -1.33 -11.42 7.30
CA LEU A 64 -0.05 -10.82 6.97
C LEU A 64 1.06 -11.88 7.02
N LYS A 65 1.85 -11.97 5.94
CA LYS A 65 3.05 -12.81 5.96
C LYS A 65 4.04 -12.17 6.93
N SER A 66 4.35 -12.84 8.04
CA SER A 66 5.50 -12.45 8.86
C SER A 66 6.78 -12.74 8.06
N SER A 67 7.66 -11.76 7.92
CA SER A 67 9.03 -12.10 7.55
C SER A 67 9.77 -12.44 8.85
N LEU A 68 10.48 -13.57 8.88
CA LEU A 68 11.25 -14.01 10.06
C LEU A 68 12.36 -13.02 10.49
N ASN A 69 12.52 -11.89 9.77
CA ASN A 69 13.50 -10.83 10.03
C ASN A 69 12.87 -9.57 10.66
N ASP A 70 11.58 -9.60 11.03
CA ASP A 70 10.90 -8.43 11.62
C ASP A 70 11.12 -8.30 13.15
N PHE A 71 11.97 -9.16 13.74
CA PHE A 71 12.41 -9.13 15.14
C PHE A 71 13.92 -9.34 15.27
#